data_AF-A0A3D4H1J0-F1
#
_entry.id   AF-A0A3D4H1J0-F1
#
_cell.length_a   1.000
_cell.length_b   1.000
_cell.length_c   1.000
_cell.angle_alpha   90.00
_cell.angle_beta   90.00
_cell.angle_gamma   90.00
#
_symmetry.space_group_name_H-M   'P 1'
#
loop_
_entity.id
_entity.type
_entity.pdbx_description
1 polymer ?
#
loop_
_entity_poly.entity_id
_entity_poly.type
_entity_poly.pdbx_seq_one_letter_code
_entity_poly.pdbx_strand_id
1 'polypeptide(L)'
;MEQVLVDLMANNPACIRYIERKDTESRSVWYGGGYLENIDQLRVRLEPDYKPQLAEIRRKREESARVDGACWMIIPWCFHTIATSMSLEPFVCACYDRPDFIQEAMNWVESRNHHAVQEVVSRVQPDLVLIDDDCAYKTGTMISPEMMTDFTLEPSS
;
A
#
# COMPACT_ATOMS: atom_id res chain seq x y z
N MET A 1 -17.46 -23.73 8.11
CA MET A 1 -17.64 -22.48 7.35
C MET A 1 -16.27 -22.14 6.81
N GLU A 2 -16.02 -22.47 5.54
CA GLU A 2 -14.71 -22.35 4.92
C GLU A 2 -14.57 -20.89 4.46
N GLN A 3 -13.74 -20.10 5.15
CA GLN A 3 -13.46 -18.72 4.74
C GLN A 3 -12.63 -18.77 3.46
N VAL A 4 -13.23 -18.40 2.34
CA VAL A 4 -12.49 -18.15 1.11
C VAL A 4 -11.81 -16.79 1.25
N LEU A 5 -10.59 -16.80 1.79
CA LEU A 5 -9.74 -15.62 1.87
C LEU A 5 -9.31 -15.24 0.46
N VAL A 6 -10.01 -14.30 -0.16
CA VAL A 6 -9.56 -13.67 -1.40
C VAL A 6 -8.56 -12.59 -1.03
N ASP A 7 -7.33 -13.01 -0.77
CA ASP A 7 -6.21 -12.10 -0.57
C ASP A 7 -5.77 -11.52 -1.94
N LEU A 8 -6.11 -10.26 -2.18
CA LEU A 8 -5.68 -9.53 -3.37
C LEU A 8 -4.20 -9.15 -3.33
N MET A 9 -3.52 -9.31 -2.19
CA MET A 9 -2.07 -9.11 -2.05
C MET A 9 -1.26 -10.27 -2.65
N ALA A 10 -1.85 -11.46 -2.75
CA ALA A 10 -1.11 -12.67 -3.11
C ALA A 10 -0.80 -12.77 -4.61
N ASN A 11 -1.54 -12.10 -5.50
CA ASN A 11 -1.39 -12.28 -6.95
C ASN A 11 -1.84 -11.10 -7.87
N ASN A 12 -1.94 -9.84 -7.42
CA ASN A 12 -2.23 -8.75 -8.36
C ASN A 12 -1.57 -7.40 -8.00
N PRO A 13 -1.07 -6.64 -9.00
CA PRO A 13 -0.32 -5.40 -8.81
C PRO A 13 -1.30 -4.24 -8.65
N ALA A 14 -1.72 -3.99 -7.42
CA ALA A 14 -2.28 -2.69 -7.05
C ALA A 14 -1.40 -2.14 -5.93
N CYS A 15 -0.51 -1.23 -6.33
CA CYS A 15 0.39 -0.44 -5.47
C CYS A 15 1.55 -1.20 -4.79
N ILE A 16 2.50 -1.63 -5.64
CA ILE A 16 3.91 -1.98 -5.40
C ILE A 16 4.20 -3.28 -4.61
N ARG A 17 4.73 -4.28 -5.35
CA ARG A 17 5.92 -5.03 -4.90
C ARG A 17 7.10 -4.65 -5.80
N TYR A 18 8.24 -4.29 -5.20
CA TYR A 18 9.54 -4.52 -5.83
C TYR A 18 10.55 -5.03 -4.80
N ILE A 19 10.88 -6.31 -4.87
CA ILE A 19 12.20 -6.82 -4.49
C ILE A 19 12.68 -7.57 -5.72
N GLU A 20 13.65 -7.04 -6.48
CA GLU A 20 14.45 -7.92 -7.33
C GLU A 20 15.46 -8.62 -6.42
N ARG A 21 14.98 -9.75 -5.91
CA ARG A 21 15.57 -10.57 -4.87
C ARG A 21 16.56 -11.52 -5.52
N LYS A 22 17.77 -11.05 -5.85
CA LYS A 22 18.75 -11.94 -6.48
C LYS A 22 19.35 -12.99 -5.54
N ASP A 23 19.19 -12.88 -4.22
CA ASP A 23 19.55 -13.96 -3.29
C ASP A 23 18.87 -13.75 -1.94
N THR A 24 17.89 -14.58 -1.58
CA THR A 24 17.46 -14.67 -0.18
C THR A 24 17.01 -16.09 0.15
N GLU A 25 17.98 -16.97 0.30
CA GLU A 25 17.85 -18.12 1.21
C GLU A 25 18.11 -17.73 2.68
N SER A 26 18.22 -16.44 3.02
CA SER A 26 18.47 -16.03 4.42
C SER A 26 17.59 -14.86 4.88
N ARG A 27 16.93 -15.06 6.03
CA ARG A 27 16.43 -14.08 7.02
C ARG A 27 15.81 -12.79 6.45
N SER A 28 14.49 -12.78 6.28
CA SER A 28 13.71 -11.56 5.95
C SER A 28 13.81 -10.52 7.08
N VAL A 29 14.46 -9.39 6.81
CA VAL A 29 14.45 -8.21 7.68
C VAL A 29 13.38 -7.25 7.15
N TRP A 30 12.27 -7.12 7.89
CA TRP A 30 11.27 -6.08 7.66
C TRP A 30 11.93 -4.71 7.77
N TYR A 31 11.63 -3.79 6.85
CA TYR A 31 12.29 -2.48 6.74
C TYR A 31 13.82 -2.52 6.55
N GLY A 32 14.40 -3.63 6.07
CA GLY A 32 15.85 -3.83 5.99
C GLY A 32 16.46 -3.88 4.58
N GLY A 33 15.75 -3.42 3.55
CA GLY A 33 16.21 -3.62 2.16
C GLY A 33 15.57 -2.73 1.08
N GLY A 34 14.98 -1.61 1.47
CA GLY A 34 14.48 -0.59 0.55
C GLY A 34 15.60 0.22 -0.12
N TYR A 35 15.36 0.68 -1.35
CA TYR A 35 16.30 1.44 -2.20
C TYR A 35 15.65 2.68 -2.85
N LEU A 36 14.57 3.19 -2.27
CA LEU A 36 13.97 4.45 -2.71
C LEU A 36 14.79 5.63 -2.19
N GLU A 37 15.44 6.35 -3.09
CA GLU A 37 16.36 7.45 -2.81
C GLU A 37 15.82 8.80 -3.30
N ASN A 38 15.02 8.80 -4.38
CA ASN A 38 14.47 10.01 -5.00
C ASN A 38 13.12 9.74 -5.71
N ILE A 39 12.41 10.82 -6.05
CA ILE A 39 11.07 10.74 -6.64
C ILE A 39 11.06 10.20 -8.08
N ASP A 40 12.14 10.36 -8.84
CA ASP A 40 12.17 9.94 -10.23
C ASP A 40 12.05 8.41 -10.36
N GLN A 41 12.52 7.67 -9.36
CA GLN A 41 12.30 6.21 -9.24
C GLN A 41 10.82 5.83 -9.14
N LEU A 42 9.98 6.71 -8.61
CA LEU A 42 8.53 6.54 -8.55
C LEU A 42 7.84 7.02 -9.84
N ARG A 43 8.31 8.13 -10.44
CA ARG A 43 7.70 8.71 -11.65
C ARG A 43 7.78 7.81 -12.88
N VAL A 44 8.82 6.97 -12.98
CA VAL A 44 8.93 5.99 -14.08
C VAL A 44 7.98 4.80 -13.93
N ARG A 45 7.27 4.68 -12.81
CA ARG A 45 6.33 3.57 -12.56
C ARG A 45 4.97 3.91 -13.14
N LEU A 46 4.58 3.12 -14.14
CA LEU A 46 3.25 3.17 -14.74
C LEU A 46 2.18 2.79 -13.71
N GLU A 47 1.01 3.40 -13.86
CA GLU A 47 -0.17 2.95 -13.12
C GLU A 47 -0.61 1.58 -13.62
N PRO A 48 -1.09 0.70 -12.73
CA PRO A 48 -1.65 -0.58 -13.15
C PRO A 48 -2.87 -0.39 -14.04
N ASP A 49 -2.97 -1.18 -15.13
CA ASP A 49 -4.25 -1.33 -15.82
C ASP A 49 -5.13 -2.28 -15.01
N TYR A 50 -6.15 -1.72 -14.35
CA TYR A 50 -7.09 -2.48 -13.55
C TYR A 50 -8.11 -3.25 -14.38
N LYS A 51 -8.36 -2.86 -15.65
CA LYS A 51 -9.46 -3.43 -16.47
C LYS A 51 -9.36 -4.95 -16.66
N PRO A 52 -8.19 -5.53 -16.98
CA PRO A 52 -8.05 -6.99 -17.13
C PRO A 52 -8.32 -7.76 -15.84
N GLN A 53 -8.08 -7.13 -14.69
CA GLN A 53 -8.16 -7.74 -13.37
C GLN A 53 -9.58 -7.66 -12.78
N LEU A 54 -10.36 -6.64 -13.16
CA LEU A 54 -11.71 -6.39 -12.64
C LEU A 54 -12.66 -7.57 -12.83
N ALA A 55 -12.63 -8.23 -13.98
CA ALA A 55 -13.50 -9.37 -14.27
C ALA A 55 -13.24 -10.52 -13.28
N GLU A 56 -11.96 -10.81 -13.04
CA GLU A 56 -11.56 -11.88 -12.12
C GLU A 56 -11.89 -11.53 -10.66
N ILE A 57 -11.64 -10.29 -10.24
CA ILE A 57 -11.95 -9.85 -8.88
C ILE A 57 -13.46 -9.90 -8.62
N ARG A 58 -14.28 -9.46 -9.59
CA ARG A 58 -15.75 -9.56 -9.50
C ARG A 58 -16.23 -11.00 -9.43
N ARG A 59 -15.67 -11.89 -10.27
CA ARG A 59 -15.99 -13.32 -10.22
C ARG A 59 -15.74 -13.90 -8.83
N LYS A 60 -14.59 -13.61 -8.22
CA LYS A 60 -14.26 -14.05 -6.86
C LYS A 60 -15.21 -13.49 -5.80
N ARG A 61 -15.60 -12.22 -5.93
CA ARG A 61 -16.61 -11.59 -5.05
C ARG A 61 -17.96 -12.30 -5.15
N GLU A 62 -18.43 -12.57 -6.37
CA GLU A 62 -19.68 -13.30 -6.61
C GLU A 62 -19.63 -14.74 -6.06
N GLU A 63 -18.48 -15.42 -6.18
CA GLU A 63 -18.27 -16.74 -5.61
C GLU A 63 -18.31 -16.73 -4.09
N SER A 64 -17.68 -15.74 -3.45
CA SER A 64 -17.75 -15.55 -2.00
C SER A 64 -19.19 -15.31 -1.55
N ALA A 65 -19.93 -14.44 -2.25
CA ALA A 65 -21.32 -14.12 -1.93
C ALA A 65 -22.26 -15.33 -2.02
N ARG A 66 -22.01 -16.30 -2.91
CA ARG A 66 -22.83 -17.53 -3.04
C ARG A 66 -22.76 -18.45 -1.82
N VAL A 67 -21.74 -18.30 -0.99
CA VAL A 67 -21.53 -19.09 0.22
C VAL A 67 -21.64 -18.23 1.49
N ASP A 68 -22.28 -17.06 1.39
CA ASP A 68 -22.40 -16.06 2.47
C ASP A 68 -21.02 -15.64 3.03
N GLY A 69 -19.98 -15.66 2.19
CA GLY A 69 -18.63 -15.23 2.52
C GLY A 69 -18.46 -13.72 2.36
N ALA A 70 -17.64 -13.13 3.22
CA ALA A 70 -17.25 -11.73 3.10
C ALA A 70 -16.17 -11.55 2.02
N CYS A 71 -16.21 -10.41 1.33
CA CYS A 71 -15.18 -9.94 0.44
C CYS A 71 -14.56 -8.68 1.03
N TRP A 72 -13.25 -8.70 1.26
CA TRP A 72 -12.50 -7.54 1.70
C TRP A 72 -11.39 -7.19 0.71
N MET A 73 -10.97 -5.93 0.73
CA MET A 73 -9.81 -5.45 -0.03
C MET A 73 -8.85 -4.77 0.92
N ILE A 74 -7.56 -4.87 0.61
CA ILE A 74 -6.50 -4.21 1.35
C ILE A 74 -5.87 -3.16 0.42
N ILE A 75 -5.73 -1.94 0.91
CA ILE A 75 -5.03 -0.84 0.23
C ILE A 75 -3.83 -0.45 1.10
N PRO A 76 -2.60 -0.49 0.58
CA PRO A 76 -1.43 -0.13 1.37
C PRO A 76 -1.43 1.36 1.66
N TRP A 77 -1.16 1.74 2.91
CA TRP A 77 -1.07 3.14 3.28
C TRP A 77 0.23 3.78 2.80
N CYS A 78 0.23 5.08 2.54
CA CYS A 78 1.39 5.79 2.01
C CYS A 78 2.62 5.71 2.93
N PHE A 79 2.44 5.82 4.25
CA PHE A 79 3.52 5.67 5.22
C PHE A 79 4.19 4.30 5.10
N HIS A 80 3.41 3.22 5.23
CA HIS A 80 3.93 1.86 5.20
C HIS A 80 4.63 1.58 3.87
N THR A 81 4.03 2.01 2.76
CA THR A 81 4.59 1.85 1.41
C THR A 81 5.95 2.53 1.28
N ILE A 82 6.06 3.80 1.69
CA ILE A 82 7.30 4.57 1.55
C ILE A 82 8.37 4.11 2.55
N ALA A 83 8.01 3.89 3.81
CA ALA A 83 8.93 3.42 4.84
C ALA A 83 9.55 2.06 4.48
N THR A 84 8.75 1.11 3.96
CA THR A 84 9.26 -0.18 3.48
C THR A 84 10.11 -0.02 2.22
N SER A 85 9.75 0.91 1.32
CA SER A 85 10.50 1.17 0.08
C SER A 85 11.87 1.83 0.32
N MET A 86 12.04 2.55 1.42
CA MET A 86 13.29 3.24 1.78
C MET A 86 14.14 2.48 2.81
N SER A 87 13.57 1.49 3.52
CA SER A 87 14.05 1.04 4.83
C SER A 87 13.77 2.07 5.93
N LEU A 88 13.61 1.61 7.18
CA LEU A 88 13.14 2.47 8.28
C LEU A 88 14.14 3.59 8.62
N GLU A 89 15.43 3.27 8.77
CA GLU A 89 16.44 4.27 9.14
C GLU A 89 16.59 5.39 8.07
N PRO A 90 16.77 5.08 6.77
CA PRO A 90 16.78 6.12 5.74
C PRO A 90 15.49 6.92 5.65
N PHE A 91 14.33 6.27 5.87
CA PHE A 91 13.04 6.94 5.88
C PHE A 91 12.93 7.96 7.02
N VAL A 92 13.23 7.57 8.26
CA VAL A 92 13.14 8.48 9.40
C VAL A 92 14.11 9.64 9.28
N CYS A 93 15.33 9.43 8.77
CA CYS A 93 16.26 10.54 8.48
C CYS A 93 15.71 11.47 7.41
N ALA A 94 15.17 10.93 6.32
CA ALA A 94 14.60 11.72 5.23
C ALA A 94 13.35 12.53 5.65
N CYS A 95 12.60 12.09 6.66
CA CYS A 95 11.50 12.89 7.22
C CYS A 95 11.98 14.24 7.78
N TYR A 96 13.22 14.33 8.28
CA TYR A 96 13.82 15.58 8.77
C TYR A 96 14.66 16.28 7.70
N ASP A 97 15.49 15.53 6.98
CA ASP A 97 16.48 16.09 6.05
C ASP A 97 15.86 16.49 4.70
N ARG A 98 14.78 15.82 4.30
CA ARG A 98 14.16 15.93 2.97
C ARG A 98 12.62 15.80 3.04
N PRO A 99 11.93 16.63 3.85
CA PRO A 99 10.48 16.51 4.06
C PRO A 99 9.67 16.66 2.76
N ASP A 100 10.08 17.54 1.85
CA ASP A 100 9.41 17.73 0.55
C ASP A 100 9.42 16.44 -0.29
N PHE A 101 10.53 15.70 -0.27
CA PHE A 101 10.63 14.43 -0.97
C PHE A 101 9.70 13.38 -0.34
N ILE A 102 9.64 13.30 0.99
CA ILE A 102 8.74 12.37 1.69
C ILE A 102 7.28 12.70 1.38
N GLN A 103 6.91 13.98 1.44
CA GLN A 103 5.55 14.41 1.13
C GLN A 103 5.19 14.12 -0.33
N GLU A 104 6.08 14.38 -1.29
CA GLU A 104 5.85 14.05 -2.69
C GLU A 104 5.71 12.54 -2.92
N ALA A 105 6.55 11.74 -2.24
CA ALA A 105 6.50 10.28 -2.32
C ALA A 105 5.21 9.71 -1.71
N MET A 106 4.75 10.23 -0.56
CA MET A 106 3.48 9.80 0.04
C MET A 106 2.28 10.21 -0.82
N ASN A 107 2.25 11.44 -1.33
CA ASN A 107 1.22 11.90 -2.26
C ASN A 107 1.17 11.07 -3.55
N TRP A 108 2.33 10.60 -4.02
CA TRP A 108 2.42 9.71 -5.17
C TRP A 108 1.70 8.36 -4.92
N VAL A 109 1.77 7.83 -3.69
CA VAL A 109 1.04 6.62 -3.28
C VAL A 109 -0.45 6.92 -3.13
N GLU A 110 -0.81 8.00 -2.44
CA GLU A 110 -2.21 8.35 -2.20
C GLU A 110 -2.98 8.62 -3.49
N SER A 111 -2.37 9.29 -4.48
CA SER A 111 -2.97 9.49 -5.80
C SER A 111 -3.35 8.16 -6.47
N ARG A 112 -2.48 7.15 -6.34
CA ARG A 112 -2.75 5.81 -6.89
C ARG A 112 -3.77 5.03 -6.08
N ASN A 113 -3.75 5.16 -4.76
CA ASN A 113 -4.78 4.58 -3.90
C ASN A 113 -6.15 5.18 -4.24
N HIS A 114 -6.23 6.50 -4.43
CA HIS A 114 -7.44 7.17 -4.88
C HIS A 114 -7.93 6.61 -6.23
N HIS A 115 -7.04 6.46 -7.21
CA HIS A 115 -7.39 5.86 -8.49
C HIS A 115 -7.85 4.39 -8.36
N ALA A 116 -7.18 3.58 -7.55
CA ALA A 116 -7.58 2.21 -7.27
C ALA A 116 -8.97 2.13 -6.59
N VAL A 117 -9.28 3.05 -5.69
CA VAL A 117 -10.62 3.16 -5.10
C VAL A 117 -11.66 3.47 -6.17
N GLN A 118 -11.38 4.45 -7.05
CA GLN A 118 -12.31 4.84 -8.11
C GLN A 118 -12.52 3.74 -9.16
N GLU A 119 -11.47 3.02 -9.55
CA GLU A 119 -11.56 2.03 -10.63
C GLU A 119 -11.90 0.61 -10.15
N VAL A 120 -11.51 0.24 -8.94
CA VAL A 120 -11.64 -1.13 -8.41
C VAL A 120 -12.66 -1.19 -7.29
N VAL A 121 -12.44 -0.48 -6.19
CA VAL A 121 -13.31 -0.59 -5.00
C VAL A 121 -14.74 -0.19 -5.33
N SER A 122 -14.94 0.93 -6.03
CA SER A 122 -16.27 1.42 -6.43
C SER A 122 -17.03 0.42 -7.32
N ARG A 123 -16.29 -0.39 -8.10
CA ARG A 123 -16.83 -1.30 -9.12
C ARG A 123 -17.01 -2.72 -8.62
N VAL A 124 -16.18 -3.15 -7.67
CA VAL A 124 -16.27 -4.46 -7.04
C VAL A 124 -17.19 -4.41 -5.83
N GLN A 125 -17.24 -3.29 -5.11
CA GLN A 125 -18.02 -3.10 -3.89
C GLN A 125 -17.77 -4.23 -2.87
N PRO A 126 -16.54 -4.34 -2.33
CA PRO A 126 -16.26 -5.25 -1.24
C PRO A 126 -17.09 -4.87 0.00
N ASP A 127 -17.28 -5.82 0.89
CA ASP A 127 -17.98 -5.59 2.17
C ASP A 127 -17.13 -4.76 3.12
N LEU A 128 -15.80 -4.85 3.00
CA LEU A 128 -14.84 -4.10 3.80
C LEU A 128 -13.63 -3.67 2.96
N VAL A 129 -13.11 -2.48 3.25
CA VAL A 129 -11.78 -2.04 2.80
C VAL A 129 -10.91 -1.81 4.02
N LEU A 130 -9.75 -2.44 4.02
CA LEU A 130 -8.71 -2.25 5.02
C LEU A 130 -7.61 -1.36 4.46
N ILE A 131 -7.17 -0.41 5.26
CA ILE A 131 -5.94 0.34 5.00
C ILE A 131 -4.83 -0.37 5.76
N ASP A 132 -3.84 -0.89 5.02
CA ASP A 132 -2.68 -1.57 5.60
C ASP A 132 -1.65 -0.54 6.06
N ASP A 133 -1.71 -0.27 7.36
CA ASP A 133 -0.86 0.67 8.07
C ASP A 133 0.04 -0.10 9.05
N ASP A 134 1.35 -0.02 8.82
CA ASP A 134 2.40 -0.44 9.75
C ASP A 134 3.23 0.78 10.18
N CYS A 135 2.62 1.64 10.99
CA CYS A 135 3.27 2.80 11.60
C CYS A 135 3.35 2.74 13.14
N ALA A 136 2.81 1.70 13.76
CA ALA A 136 2.77 1.56 15.21
C ALA A 136 4.13 1.13 15.77
N TYR A 137 4.65 1.89 16.73
CA TYR A 137 5.89 1.59 17.44
C TYR A 137 5.73 1.75 18.96
N LYS A 138 5.67 0.60 19.65
CA LYS A 138 5.47 0.52 21.10
C LYS A 138 4.19 1.26 21.55
N THR A 139 4.34 2.48 22.07
CA THR A 139 3.26 3.30 22.64
C THR A 139 2.88 4.48 21.73
N GLY A 140 3.45 4.59 20.54
CA GLY A 140 3.21 5.71 19.62
C GLY A 140 3.48 5.31 18.16
N THR A 141 3.57 6.31 17.30
CA THR A 141 3.91 6.15 15.88
C THR A 141 5.41 6.16 15.66
N MET A 142 5.88 5.63 14.52
CA MET A 142 7.29 5.64 14.13
C MET A 142 7.84 7.05 13.81
N ILE A 143 6.96 8.01 13.55
CA ILE A 143 7.27 9.45 13.38
C ILE A 143 6.44 10.29 14.36
N SER A 144 6.77 11.57 14.54
CA SER A 144 6.02 12.42 15.48
C SER A 144 4.57 12.64 15.01
N PRO A 145 3.61 12.88 15.93
CA PRO A 145 2.23 13.19 15.56
C PRO A 145 2.09 14.41 14.63
N GLU A 146 2.98 15.41 14.78
CA GLU A 146 3.05 16.57 13.90
C GLU A 146 3.43 16.16 12.48
N MET A 147 4.48 15.35 12.31
CA MET A 147 4.89 14.81 11.01
C MET A 147 3.82 13.93 10.36
N MET A 148 3.09 13.15 11.17
CA MET A 148 1.95 12.38 10.65
C MET A 148 0.92 13.33 10.03
N THR A 149 0.63 14.46 10.67
CA THR A 149 -0.32 15.46 10.16
C THR A 149 0.22 16.14 8.91
N ASP A 150 1.52 16.45 8.86
CA ASP A 150 2.15 17.13 7.73
C ASP A 150 2.27 16.25 6.47
N PHE A 151 2.52 14.95 6.64
CA PHE A 151 2.77 14.04 5.52
C PHE A 151 1.54 13.32 5.00
N THR A 152 0.49 13.21 5.80
CA THR A 152 -0.68 12.40 5.46
C THR A 152 -1.85 13.31 5.10
N LEU A 153 -2.68 12.87 4.15
CA LEU A 153 -3.85 13.65 3.76
C LEU A 153 -4.87 13.64 4.89
N GLU A 154 -5.44 14.80 5.19
CA GLU A 154 -6.64 14.83 6.02
C GLU A 154 -7.77 14.05 5.33
N PRO A 155 -8.59 13.29 6.10
CA PRO A 155 -9.76 12.65 5.54
C PRO A 155 -10.65 13.71 4.89
N SER A 156 -10.94 13.56 3.59
CA SER A 156 -11.90 14.46 2.93
C SER A 156 -13.25 14.34 3.62
N SER A 157 -13.73 15.45 4.19
CA SER A 157 -15.04 15.60 4.84
C SER A 157 -16.21 15.28 3.90
#